data_AF-A0A416C774-F1
#
_entry.id   AF-A0A416C774-F1
#
_cell.length_a   1.000
_cell.length_b   1.000
_cell.length_c   1.000
_cell.angle_alpha   90.00
_cell.angle_beta   90.00
_cell.angle_gamma   90.00
#
_symmetry.space_group_name_H-M   'P 1'
#
loop_
_entity.id
_entity.type
_entity.pdbx_description
1 polymer ?
#
loop_
_entity_poly.entity_id
_entity_poly.type
_entity_poly.pdbx_seq_one_letter_code
_entity_poly.pdbx_strand_id
1 'polypeptide(L)'
;MARVGEYSYATNYVVYRDNTKWAAAVVSEVSTKWGGVKRPLFQNHAVSICEDEEGNFITFDEAHYICGILNSNYVYKYMMNSSDSRSFPIRPRVKIPKYNASNKLHKAISDLSKMAHDNYQSETDISMIKEKIDVLYMEIL
;
A
#
# COMPACT_ATOMS: atom_id res chain seq x y z
N MET A 1 3.92 -21.89 -8.95
CA MET A 1 2.76 -22.37 -8.17
C MET A 1 2.47 -21.31 -7.12
N ALA A 2 1.24 -20.80 -7.05
CA ALA A 2 0.88 -19.82 -6.04
C ALA A 2 1.00 -20.47 -4.66
N ARG A 3 1.76 -19.83 -3.77
CA ARG A 3 1.84 -20.27 -2.39
C ARG A 3 0.53 -19.86 -1.71
N VAL A 4 0.01 -20.72 -0.86
CA VAL A 4 -1.18 -20.46 -0.04
C VAL A 4 -0.80 -20.57 1.42
N GLY A 5 -1.44 -19.76 2.26
CA GLY A 5 -1.17 -19.68 3.71
C GLY A 5 -2.24 -18.85 4.41
N GLU A 6 -2.02 -18.51 5.68
CA GLU A 6 -2.98 -17.71 6.48
C GLU A 6 -3.29 -16.37 5.82
N TYR A 7 -2.26 -15.69 5.30
CA TYR A 7 -2.39 -14.49 4.46
C TYR A 7 -3.38 -14.61 3.30
N SER A 8 -3.66 -15.82 2.78
CA SER A 8 -4.65 -16.02 1.70
C SER A 8 -6.09 -15.80 2.17
N TYR A 9 -6.31 -15.75 3.48
CA TYR A 9 -7.59 -15.47 4.11
C TYR A 9 -7.73 -14.00 4.53
N ALA A 10 -6.72 -13.15 4.35
CA ALA A 10 -6.84 -11.73 4.64
C ALA A 10 -7.89 -11.05 3.74
N THR A 11 -8.48 -9.96 4.24
CA THR A 11 -9.52 -9.19 3.53
C THR A 11 -8.92 -8.01 2.77
N ASN A 12 -7.90 -7.36 3.35
CA ASN A 12 -7.27 -6.17 2.81
C ASN A 12 -5.80 -6.45 2.50
N TYR A 13 -5.34 -6.00 1.34
CA TYR A 13 -3.98 -6.16 0.89
C TYR A 13 -3.46 -4.83 0.38
N VAL A 14 -2.21 -4.51 0.71
CA VAL A 14 -1.44 -3.50 -0.02
C VAL A 14 -0.57 -4.23 -1.01
N VAL A 15 -0.77 -3.95 -2.29
CA VAL A 15 -0.06 -4.61 -3.37
C VAL A 15 0.80 -3.65 -4.14
N TYR A 16 1.97 -4.11 -4.57
CA TYR A 16 2.83 -3.34 -5.45
C TYR A 16 3.57 -4.28 -6.41
N ARG A 17 4.01 -3.72 -7.53
CA ARG A 17 4.81 -4.48 -8.49
C ARG A 17 6.26 -4.52 -8.04
N ASP A 18 6.86 -5.70 -8.04
CA ASP A 18 8.29 -5.87 -7.76
C ASP A 18 9.17 -5.60 -8.99
N ASN A 19 8.60 -5.17 -10.10
CA ASN A 19 9.32 -4.87 -11.33
C ASN A 19 8.74 -3.64 -12.03
N THR A 20 9.54 -3.07 -12.93
CA THR A 20 9.19 -2.00 -13.88
C THR A 20 8.82 -0.65 -13.29
N LYS A 21 7.85 -0.60 -12.37
CA LYS A 21 7.30 0.63 -11.80
C LYS A 21 6.97 0.41 -10.33
N TRP A 22 7.41 1.33 -9.48
CA TRP A 22 7.00 1.36 -8.09
C TRP A 22 5.69 2.11 -7.94
N ALA A 23 4.63 1.35 -7.65
CA ALA A 23 3.32 1.90 -7.33
C ALA A 23 2.61 0.88 -6.44
N ALA A 24 2.16 1.33 -5.27
CA ALA A 24 1.34 0.54 -4.37
C ALA A 24 -0.16 0.85 -4.59
N ALA A 25 -1.01 -0.12 -4.34
CA ALA A 25 -2.47 0.01 -4.37
C ALA A 25 -3.10 -0.83 -3.26
N VAL A 26 -4.27 -0.43 -2.77
CA VAL A 26 -5.06 -1.23 -1.84
C VAL A 26 -6.03 -2.12 -2.64
N VAL A 27 -6.05 -3.40 -2.32
CA VAL A 27 -6.98 -4.37 -2.89
C VAL A 27 -7.69 -5.06 -1.76
N SER A 28 -9.02 -5.01 -1.78
CA SER A 28 -9.88 -5.72 -0.84
C SER A 28 -10.69 -6.78 -1.58
N GLU A 29 -11.69 -7.34 -0.91
CA GLU A 29 -12.65 -8.23 -1.57
C GLU A 29 -13.36 -7.54 -2.75
N VAL A 30 -13.50 -8.28 -3.85
CA VAL A 30 -14.08 -7.78 -5.10
C VAL A 30 -15.41 -8.48 -5.36
N SER A 31 -16.46 -7.69 -5.58
CA SER A 31 -17.74 -8.20 -6.09
C SER A 31 -17.58 -8.54 -7.56
N THR A 32 -17.68 -9.82 -7.92
CA THR A 32 -17.43 -10.26 -9.29
C THR A 32 -18.73 -10.28 -10.10
N LYS A 33 -18.65 -9.89 -11.39
CA LYS A 33 -19.80 -9.94 -12.31
C LYS A 33 -20.39 -11.34 -12.49
N TRP A 34 -19.57 -12.37 -12.26
CA TRP A 34 -19.94 -13.78 -12.35
C TRP A 34 -20.40 -14.38 -11.02
N GLY A 35 -20.58 -13.56 -10.00
CA GLY A 35 -21.28 -13.92 -8.77
C GLY A 35 -20.39 -14.01 -7.53
N GLY A 36 -20.83 -13.30 -6.49
CA GLY A 36 -20.28 -13.35 -5.15
C GLY A 36 -19.11 -12.40 -4.92
N VAL A 37 -18.78 -12.27 -3.64
CA VAL A 37 -17.60 -11.54 -3.16
C VAL A 37 -16.42 -12.50 -3.18
N LYS A 38 -15.32 -12.13 -3.84
CA LYS A 38 -14.13 -12.98 -4.00
C LYS A 38 -12.88 -12.25 -3.49
N ARG A 39 -11.99 -13.01 -2.87
CA ARG A 39 -10.65 -12.54 -2.47
C ARG A 39 -9.70 -12.71 -3.65
N PRO A 40 -9.03 -11.63 -4.10
CA PRO A 40 -8.00 -11.74 -5.12
C PRO A 40 -6.81 -12.56 -4.61
N LEU A 41 -6.25 -13.40 -5.47
CA LEU A 41 -4.98 -14.08 -5.23
C LEU A 41 -3.93 -13.50 -6.16
N PHE A 42 -2.84 -13.02 -5.57
CA PHE A 42 -1.76 -12.37 -6.30
C PHE A 42 -0.78 -13.43 -6.82
N GLN A 43 -0.44 -13.34 -8.11
CA GLN A 43 0.55 -14.19 -8.77
C GLN A 43 1.92 -13.49 -8.77
N ASN A 44 2.89 -14.07 -9.49
CA ASN A 44 4.23 -13.52 -9.62
C ASN A 44 4.22 -12.01 -9.93
N HIS A 45 5.23 -11.31 -9.40
CA HIS A 45 5.45 -9.88 -9.57
C HIS A 45 4.39 -8.94 -8.97
N ALA A 46 3.44 -9.46 -8.22
CA ALA A 46 2.51 -8.70 -7.38
C ALA A 46 2.78 -9.04 -5.91
N VAL A 47 3.69 -8.30 -5.29
CA VAL A 47 3.97 -8.44 -3.86
C VAL A 47 2.79 -7.89 -3.09
N SER A 48 2.42 -8.54 -1.98
CA SER A 48 1.30 -8.14 -1.14
C SER A 48 1.71 -8.08 0.33
N ILE A 49 1.14 -7.12 1.05
CA ILE A 49 1.26 -6.92 2.49
C ILE A 49 -0.16 -6.99 3.05
N CYS A 50 -0.42 -7.88 4.00
CA CYS A 50 -1.73 -8.02 4.62
C CYS A 50 -1.67 -8.36 6.12
N GLU A 51 -0.47 -8.46 6.68
CA GLU A 51 -0.21 -8.81 8.07
C GLU A 51 0.77 -7.79 8.68
N ASP A 52 0.63 -7.52 9.97
CA ASP A 52 1.63 -6.78 10.76
C ASP A 52 2.78 -7.71 11.23
N GLU A 53 3.75 -7.17 11.95
CA GLU A 53 4.89 -7.95 12.47
C GLU A 53 4.50 -9.02 13.50
N GLU A 54 3.29 -8.94 14.06
CA GLU A 54 2.73 -9.91 15.01
C GLU A 54 1.86 -10.97 14.34
N GLY A 55 1.65 -10.87 13.01
CA GLY A 55 0.80 -11.79 12.24
C GLY A 55 -0.69 -11.43 12.24
N ASN A 56 -1.07 -10.25 12.74
CA ASN A 56 -2.46 -9.79 12.69
C ASN A 56 -2.80 -9.25 11.29
N PHE A 57 -3.99 -9.56 10.78
CA PHE A 57 -4.44 -8.99 9.51
C PHE A 57 -4.66 -7.47 9.61
N ILE A 58 -4.15 -6.76 8.61
CA ILE A 58 -4.29 -5.31 8.54
C ILE A 58 -5.75 -4.90 8.29
N THR A 59 -6.14 -3.81 8.94
CA THR A 59 -7.44 -3.17 8.70
C THR A 59 -7.43 -2.43 7.36
N PHE A 60 -8.62 -2.04 6.88
CA PHE A 60 -8.74 -1.25 5.66
C PHE A 60 -8.02 0.12 5.78
N ASP A 61 -8.15 0.77 6.93
CA ASP A 61 -7.49 2.04 7.21
C ASP A 61 -5.96 1.90 7.28
N GLU A 62 -5.49 0.81 7.89
CA GLU A 62 -4.06 0.48 7.95
C GLU A 62 -3.49 0.17 6.57
N ALA A 63 -4.22 -0.58 5.74
CA ALA A 63 -3.82 -0.84 4.35
C ALA A 63 -3.65 0.48 3.57
N HIS A 64 -4.60 1.41 3.70
CA HIS A 64 -4.48 2.73 3.07
C HIS A 64 -3.35 3.57 3.64
N TYR A 65 -3.09 3.50 4.95
CA TYR A 65 -1.95 4.17 5.58
C TYR A 65 -0.60 3.65 5.04
N ILE A 66 -0.42 2.32 5.00
CA ILE A 66 0.78 1.68 4.42
C ILE A 66 0.93 2.08 2.94
N CYS A 67 -0.15 2.00 2.16
CA CYS A 67 -0.17 2.38 0.75
C CYS A 67 0.22 3.85 0.53
N GLY A 68 -0.27 4.76 1.38
CA GLY A 68 0.09 6.18 1.35
C GLY A 68 1.58 6.39 1.55
N ILE A 69 2.18 5.75 2.57
CA ILE A 69 3.62 5.84 2.83
C ILE A 69 4.44 5.28 1.66
N LEU A 70 4.09 4.09 1.14
CA LEU A 70 4.79 3.47 0.02
C LEU A 70 4.76 4.34 -1.24
N ASN A 71 3.70 5.10 -1.45
CA ASN A 71 3.54 6.00 -2.60
C ASN A 71 4.04 7.44 -2.34
N SER A 72 4.51 7.77 -1.13
CA SER A 72 5.12 9.08 -0.84
C SER A 72 6.29 9.38 -1.78
N ASN A 73 6.60 10.65 -2.05
CA ASN A 73 7.70 10.98 -2.97
C ASN A 73 9.05 10.57 -2.40
N TYR A 74 9.23 10.67 -1.07
CA TYR A 74 10.48 10.23 -0.43
C TYR A 74 10.70 8.73 -0.60
N VAL A 75 9.68 7.91 -0.32
CA VAL A 75 9.77 6.45 -0.48
C VAL A 75 9.95 6.09 -1.95
N TYR A 76 9.17 6.69 -2.86
CA TYR A 76 9.31 6.45 -4.29
C TYR A 76 10.75 6.73 -4.78
N LYS A 77 11.31 7.91 -4.45
CA LYS A 77 12.68 8.28 -4.83
C LYS A 77 13.70 7.32 -4.23
N TYR A 78 13.54 6.95 -2.96
CA TYR A 78 14.42 5.99 -2.31
C TYR A 78 14.39 4.62 -3.01
N MET A 79 13.21 4.10 -3.30
CA MET A 79 13.05 2.78 -3.96
C MET A 79 13.60 2.80 -5.38
N MET A 80 13.38 3.87 -6.16
CA MET A 80 13.95 4.03 -7.50
C MET A 80 15.48 4.12 -7.49
N ASN A 81 16.07 4.80 -6.49
CA ASN A 81 17.52 5.01 -6.43
C ASN A 81 18.28 3.84 -5.81
N SER A 82 17.62 3.06 -4.94
CA SER A 82 18.24 1.95 -4.20
C SER A 82 18.03 0.57 -4.85
N SER A 83 17.16 0.47 -5.86
CA SER A 83 16.81 -0.78 -6.53
C SER A 83 17.00 -0.69 -8.03
N ASP A 84 17.28 -1.83 -8.66
CA ASP A 84 17.26 -1.94 -10.13
C ASP A 84 15.80 -2.00 -10.58
N SER A 85 15.44 -1.34 -11.68
CA SER A 85 14.07 -1.33 -12.22
C SER A 85 13.55 -2.72 -12.61
N ARG A 86 14.44 -3.71 -12.73
CA ARG A 86 14.09 -5.11 -12.95
C ARG A 86 13.64 -5.84 -11.67
N SER A 87 13.97 -5.33 -10.49
CA SER A 87 13.63 -5.99 -9.22
C SER A 87 13.65 -5.02 -8.02
N PHE A 88 12.47 -4.75 -7.47
CA PHE A 88 12.28 -4.16 -6.15
C PHE A 88 12.25 -5.26 -5.08
N PRO A 89 12.76 -4.99 -3.87
CA PRO A 89 12.72 -5.96 -2.80
C PRO A 89 11.28 -6.28 -2.35
N ILE A 90 11.02 -7.58 -2.13
CA ILE A 90 9.77 -8.09 -1.56
C ILE A 90 9.54 -7.55 -0.14
N ARG A 91 10.61 -7.19 0.57
CA ARG A 91 10.58 -6.48 1.85
C ARG A 91 11.16 -5.08 1.63
N PRO A 92 10.30 -4.06 1.43
CA PRO A 92 10.75 -2.69 1.19
C PRO A 92 11.62 -2.21 2.36
N ARG A 93 12.77 -1.59 2.05
CA ARG A 93 13.72 -1.11 3.06
C ARG A 93 13.32 0.29 3.56
N VAL A 94 12.06 0.46 3.88
CA VAL A 94 11.48 1.73 4.33
C VAL A 94 10.81 1.54 5.68
N LYS A 95 10.96 2.52 6.56
CA LYS A 95 10.38 2.47 7.90
C LYS A 95 8.89 2.78 7.79
N ILE A 96 8.03 1.82 8.11
CA ILE A 96 6.58 2.02 8.16
C ILE A 96 6.14 1.82 9.61
N PRO A 97 5.95 2.90 10.39
CA PRO A 97 5.51 2.78 11.78
C PRO A 97 4.13 2.10 11.85
N LYS A 98 3.92 1.21 12.82
CA LYS A 98 2.64 0.49 13.01
C LYS A 98 1.47 1.49 13.07
N TYR A 99 0.39 1.19 12.35
CA TYR A 99 -0.75 2.08 12.28
C TYR A 99 -1.40 2.24 13.66
N ASN A 100 -1.83 3.45 13.99
CA ASN A 100 -2.51 3.76 15.25
C ASN A 100 -3.75 4.59 14.93
N ALA A 101 -4.92 3.99 15.10
CA ALA A 101 -6.20 4.65 14.85
C ALA A 101 -6.45 5.87 15.74
N SER A 102 -5.80 5.99 16.90
CA SER A 102 -5.91 7.19 17.75
C SER A 102 -4.98 8.33 17.29
N ASN A 103 -3.99 8.04 16.44
CA ASN A 103 -3.08 9.05 15.92
C ASN A 103 -3.69 9.79 14.73
N LYS A 104 -3.83 11.12 14.88
CA LYS A 104 -4.39 12.00 13.85
C LYS A 104 -3.56 12.02 12.56
N LEU A 105 -2.23 11.95 12.65
CA LEU A 105 -1.35 11.95 11.49
C LEU A 105 -1.52 10.66 10.67
N HIS A 106 -1.62 9.51 11.36
CA HIS A 106 -1.81 8.21 10.70
C HIS A 106 -3.16 8.15 10.00
N LYS A 107 -4.23 8.62 10.66
CA LYS A 107 -5.56 8.77 10.04
C LYS A 107 -5.51 9.68 8.82
N ALA A 108 -4.87 10.84 8.91
CA ALA A 108 -4.76 11.77 7.80
C ALA A 108 -4.06 11.14 6.58
N ILE A 109 -2.97 10.39 6.77
CA ILE A 109 -2.31 9.66 5.67
C ILE A 109 -3.24 8.60 5.06
N SER A 110 -3.96 7.85 5.91
CA SER A 110 -4.94 6.85 5.44
C SER A 110 -6.03 7.50 4.58
N ASP A 111 -6.60 8.61 5.04
CA ASP A 111 -7.69 9.30 4.34
C ASP A 111 -7.20 9.95 3.03
N LEU A 112 -6.00 10.55 3.04
CA LEU A 112 -5.36 11.05 1.83
C LEU A 112 -5.11 9.94 0.81
N SER A 113 -4.68 8.76 1.27
CA SER A 113 -4.52 7.59 0.40
C SER A 113 -5.85 7.14 -0.22
N LYS A 114 -6.95 7.11 0.55
CA LYS A 114 -8.30 6.84 0.00
C LYS A 114 -8.70 7.87 -1.05
N MET A 115 -8.51 9.16 -0.75
CA MET A 115 -8.78 10.25 -1.70
C MET A 115 -7.96 10.10 -2.99
N ALA A 116 -6.73 9.61 -2.92
CA ALA A 116 -5.92 9.33 -4.10
C ALA A 116 -6.49 8.18 -4.95
N HIS A 117 -7.08 7.16 -4.33
CA HIS A 117 -7.74 6.07 -5.07
C HIS A 117 -8.99 6.58 -5.79
N ASP A 118 -9.74 7.49 -5.18
CA ASP A 118 -10.94 8.09 -5.79
C ASP A 118 -10.59 9.06 -6.93
N ASN A 119 -9.49 9.82 -6.79
CA ASN A 119 -9.06 10.84 -7.75
C ASN A 119 -7.91 10.40 -8.66
N TYR A 120 -7.76 9.09 -8.87
CA TYR A 120 -6.61 8.50 -9.58
C TYR A 120 -6.38 9.02 -11.03
N GLN A 121 -7.40 9.64 -11.63
CA GLN A 121 -7.33 10.20 -12.98
C GLN A 121 -6.71 11.61 -13.02
N SER A 122 -6.66 12.31 -11.89
CA SER A 122 -6.20 13.70 -11.79
C SER A 122 -4.75 13.75 -11.30
N GLU A 123 -3.80 13.93 -12.22
CA GLU A 123 -2.37 14.02 -11.87
C GLU A 123 -2.08 15.15 -10.88
N THR A 124 -2.79 16.29 -11.01
CA THR A 124 -2.64 17.44 -10.11
C THR A 124 -3.07 17.10 -8.68
N ASP A 125 -4.23 16.45 -8.51
CA ASP A 125 -4.72 16.06 -7.18
C ASP A 125 -3.80 15.03 -6.54
N ILE A 126 -3.35 14.04 -7.33
CA ILE A 126 -2.40 13.04 -6.85
C ILE A 126 -1.09 13.68 -6.41
N SER A 127 -0.55 14.63 -7.17
CA SER A 127 0.67 15.35 -6.78
C SER A 127 0.49 16.09 -5.45
N MET A 128 -0.60 16.85 -5.29
CA MET A 128 -0.91 17.57 -4.05
C MET A 128 -1.10 16.62 -2.85
N ILE A 129 -1.76 15.47 -3.07
CA ILE A 129 -1.95 14.46 -2.05
C ILE A 129 -0.59 13.88 -1.61
N LYS A 130 0.29 13.54 -2.56
CA LYS A 130 1.62 13.01 -2.25
C LYS A 130 2.46 14.01 -1.46
N GLU A 131 2.42 15.30 -1.80
CA GLU A 131 3.10 16.35 -1.04
C GLU A 131 2.59 16.45 0.41
N LYS A 132 1.27 16.35 0.61
CA LYS A 132 0.70 16.31 1.97
C LYS A 132 1.14 15.07 2.75
N ILE A 133 1.13 13.91 2.10
CA ILE A 133 1.59 12.66 2.71
C ILE A 133 3.07 12.75 3.08
N ASP A 134 3.91 13.36 2.24
CA ASP A 134 5.33 13.56 2.52
C ASP A 134 5.56 14.35 3.82
N VAL A 135 4.85 15.46 4.00
CA VAL A 135 4.94 16.29 5.22
C VAL A 135 4.54 15.45 6.44
N LEU A 136 3.37 14.80 6.38
CA LEU A 136 2.86 14.00 7.49
C LEU A 136 3.78 12.81 7.83
N TYR A 137 4.35 12.15 6.81
CA TYR A 137 5.23 11.03 7.00
C TYR A 137 6.55 11.45 7.67
N MET A 138 7.12 12.59 7.28
CA MET A 138 8.32 13.12 7.93
C MET A 138 8.08 13.55 9.39
N GLU A 139 6.86 13.95 9.75
CA GLU A 139 6.50 14.24 11.15
C GLU A 139 6.37 12.97 12.02
N ILE A 140 6.13 11.81 11.42
CA ILE A 140 6.00 10.53 12.14
C ILE A 140 7.37 9.87 12.38
N LEU A 141 8.35 10.12 11.49
CA LEU A 141 9.64 9.41 11.45
C LEU A 141 10.55 9.66 12.65
#